data_AF-A0A8K0CI87-F1
#
_entry.id   AF-A0A8K0CI87-F1
#
_cell.length_a   1.000
_cell.length_b   1.000
_cell.length_c   1.000
_cell.angle_alpha   90.00
_cell.angle_beta   90.00
_cell.angle_gamma   90.00
#
_symmetry.space_group_name_H-M   'P 1'
#
loop_
_entity.id
_entity.type
_entity.pdbx_description
1 polymer ?
#
loop_
_entity_poly.entity_id
_entity_poly.type
_entity_poly.pdbx_seq_one_letter_code
_entity_poly.pdbx_strand_id
1 'polypeptide(L)'
;MLCHHSSAFLFQRTTLQYPSLESYWISCSPSRNELFDKLKKIYSGILKHDLIMTIGDFNAQLGKENREVADGLTVHEESNDNGEQLCNFAAATDMFKVSTKCKHKNIHKVTWMQPCRNGGDWIDEMLTRKKNLKSINDMRSYRGPNFIVIAE
;
A
#
# COMPACT_ATOMS: atom_id res chain seq x y z
N MET A 1 19.77 -10.42 -9.56
CA MET A 1 18.73 -10.05 -10.53
C MET A 1 17.39 -10.30 -9.84
N LEU A 2 16.96 -9.38 -8.99
CA LEU A 2 15.73 -9.54 -8.19
C LEU A 2 14.56 -9.00 -9.01
N CYS A 3 13.49 -9.78 -9.07
CA CYS A 3 12.29 -9.58 -9.89
C CYS A 3 11.75 -8.14 -9.84
N HIS A 4 11.70 -7.48 -11.00
CA HIS A 4 10.98 -6.22 -11.24
C HIS A 4 9.44 -6.41 -11.27
N HIS A 5 8.88 -7.27 -10.40
CA HIS A 5 7.48 -7.64 -10.44
C HIS A 5 6.74 -7.04 -9.23
N SER A 6 6.03 -5.94 -9.44
CA SER A 6 5.11 -5.40 -8.43
C SER A 6 3.90 -6.32 -8.27
N SER A 7 3.43 -6.46 -7.04
CA SER A 7 2.26 -7.29 -6.71
C SER A 7 1.42 -6.65 -5.61
N ALA A 8 0.11 -6.86 -5.67
CA ALA A 8 -0.82 -6.36 -4.68
C ALA A 8 -1.80 -7.46 -4.25
N PHE A 9 -2.02 -7.57 -2.96
CA PHE A 9 -3.07 -8.34 -2.33
C PHE A 9 -4.18 -7.39 -1.88
N LEU A 10 -5.39 -7.61 -2.39
CA LEU A 10 -6.56 -6.81 -2.05
C LEU A 10 -7.46 -7.60 -1.10
N PHE A 11 -7.79 -7.01 0.04
CA PHE A 11 -8.83 -7.47 0.94
C PHE A 11 -10.05 -6.54 0.83
N GLN A 12 -11.21 -7.12 0.59
CA GLN A 12 -12.50 -6.43 0.60
C GLN A 12 -13.45 -7.14 1.55
N ARG A 13 -14.17 -6.37 2.37
CA ARG A 13 -15.32 -6.87 3.12
C ARG A 13 -16.57 -6.13 2.65
N THR A 14 -17.47 -6.87 2.01
CA THR A 14 -18.73 -6.35 1.48
C THR A 14 -19.80 -6.36 2.58
N THR A 15 -20.56 -5.27 2.69
CA THR A 15 -21.57 -5.10 3.76
C THR A 15 -22.99 -5.55 3.34
N LEU A 16 -23.12 -6.29 2.24
CA LEU A 16 -24.40 -6.85 1.78
C LEU A 16 -24.89 -7.97 2.71
N GLN A 17 -26.13 -8.43 2.50
CA GLN A 17 -26.91 -9.33 3.36
C GLN A 17 -26.15 -10.59 3.87
N TYR A 18 -25.04 -10.96 3.23
CA TYR A 18 -24.03 -11.88 3.74
C TYR A 18 -22.63 -11.25 3.65
N PRO A 19 -21.97 -10.93 4.77
CA PRO A 19 -20.62 -10.38 4.74
C PRO A 19 -19.63 -11.44 4.25
N SER A 20 -19.08 -11.27 3.04
CA SER A 20 -17.97 -12.05 2.51
C SER A 20 -16.66 -11.27 2.64
N LEU A 21 -15.59 -11.96 3.04
CA LEU A 21 -14.23 -11.48 2.87
C LEU A 21 -13.73 -12.00 1.53
N GLU A 22 -13.46 -11.10 0.60
CA GLU A 22 -12.89 -11.42 -0.70
C GLU A 22 -11.43 -11.01 -0.73
N SER A 23 -10.61 -11.89 -1.30
CA SER A 23 -9.18 -11.67 -1.46
C SER A 23 -8.75 -11.85 -2.90
N TYR A 24 -8.04 -10.86 -3.44
CA TYR A 24 -7.51 -10.89 -4.80
C TYR A 24 -5.99 -10.77 -4.78
N TRP A 25 -5.28 -11.70 -5.42
CA TRP A 25 -3.84 -11.58 -5.65
C TRP A 25 -3.59 -11.13 -7.08
N ILE A 26 -2.96 -9.97 -7.23
CA ILE A 26 -2.67 -9.34 -8.51
C ILE A 26 -1.16 -9.25 -8.64
N SER A 27 -0.57 -10.12 -9.45
CA SER A 27 0.82 -10.02 -9.88
C SER A 27 0.89 -9.49 -11.31
N CYS A 28 1.83 -8.60 -11.62
CA CYS A 28 2.02 -8.10 -12.99
C CYS A 28 3.50 -8.14 -13.41
N SER A 29 3.75 -8.54 -14.67
CA SER A 29 5.02 -8.36 -15.39
C SER A 29 4.80 -7.42 -16.59
N PRO A 30 5.84 -6.81 -17.17
CA PRO A 30 6.48 -5.57 -16.73
C PRO A 30 5.67 -4.29 -17.03
N SER A 31 4.40 -4.40 -17.44
CA SER A 31 3.56 -3.23 -17.76
C SER A 31 3.19 -2.47 -16.48
N ARG A 32 3.96 -1.42 -16.21
CA ARG A 32 3.84 -0.54 -15.03
C ARG A 32 2.40 -0.06 -14.78
N ASN A 33 1.63 0.21 -15.84
CA ASN A 33 0.27 0.75 -15.74
C ASN A 33 -0.79 -0.35 -15.51
N GLU A 34 -0.54 -1.58 -15.94
CA GLU A 34 -1.55 -2.64 -15.93
C GLU A 34 -1.99 -3.01 -14.50
N LEU A 35 -1.07 -2.98 -13.54
CA LEU A 35 -1.40 -3.20 -12.12
C LEU A 35 -2.39 -2.14 -11.62
N PHE A 36 -2.08 -0.86 -11.83
CA PHE A 36 -2.92 0.24 -11.36
C PHE A 36 -4.24 0.33 -12.11
N ASP A 37 -4.28 -0.02 -13.39
CA ASP A 37 -5.52 -0.05 -14.17
C ASP A 37 -6.44 -1.21 -13.71
N LYS A 38 -5.86 -2.39 -13.43
CA LYS A 38 -6.60 -3.51 -12.80
C LYS A 38 -7.15 -3.12 -11.43
N LEU A 39 -6.33 -2.47 -10.60
CA LEU A 39 -6.77 -1.99 -9.29
C LEU A 39 -7.90 -0.96 -9.43
N LYS A 40 -7.78 0.04 -10.29
CA LYS A 40 -8.85 1.03 -10.55
C LYS A 40 -10.15 0.37 -10.98
N LYS A 41 -10.07 -0.64 -11.86
CA LYS A 41 -11.24 -1.40 -12.30
C LYS A 41 -11.92 -2.13 -11.14
N ILE A 42 -11.16 -2.81 -10.29
CA ILE A 42 -11.72 -3.48 -9.10
C ILE A 42 -12.36 -2.45 -8.17
N TYR A 43 -11.66 -1.35 -7.88
CA TYR A 43 -12.16 -0.28 -7.01
C TYR A 43 -13.44 0.40 -7.53
N SER A 44 -13.63 0.47 -8.84
CA SER A 44 -14.87 1.02 -9.43
C SER A 44 -16.13 0.21 -9.09
N GLY A 45 -15.97 -1.09 -8.80
CA GLY A 45 -17.07 -1.98 -8.39
C GLY A 45 -17.35 -1.97 -6.88
N ILE A 46 -16.52 -1.30 -6.08
CA ILE A 46 -16.58 -1.38 -4.62
C ILE A 46 -17.36 -0.21 -4.06
N LEU A 47 -18.36 -0.51 -3.23
CA LEU A 47 -19.20 0.51 -2.64
C LEU A 47 -18.39 1.40 -1.69
N LYS A 48 -18.72 2.69 -1.66
CA LYS A 48 -18.02 3.66 -0.82
C LYS A 48 -18.08 3.33 0.67
N HIS A 49 -19.10 2.58 1.12
CA HIS A 49 -19.26 2.19 2.52
C HIS A 49 -18.45 0.94 2.90
N ASP A 50 -18.04 0.12 1.93
CA ASP A 50 -17.30 -1.12 2.21
C ASP A 50 -15.89 -0.85 2.76
N LEU A 51 -15.39 -1.84 3.50
CA LEU A 51 -14.01 -1.87 3.99
C LEU A 51 -13.12 -2.43 2.90
N ILE A 52 -12.08 -1.68 2.56
CA ILE A 52 -11.08 -2.07 1.57
C ILE A 52 -9.67 -1.79 2.08
N MET A 53 -8.79 -2.74 1.82
CA MET A 53 -7.39 -2.70 2.21
C MET A 53 -6.57 -3.33 1.10
N THR A 54 -5.59 -2.60 0.57
CA THR A 54 -4.63 -3.14 -0.39
C THR A 54 -3.28 -3.20 0.27
N ILE A 55 -2.60 -4.34 0.18
CA ILE A 55 -1.27 -4.56 0.73
C ILE A 55 -0.40 -5.19 -0.34
N GLY A 56 0.81 -4.71 -0.55
CA GLY A 56 1.72 -5.41 -1.43
C GLY A 56 3.00 -4.66 -1.71
N ASP A 57 3.85 -5.30 -2.50
CA ASP A 57 5.08 -4.72 -3.03
C ASP A 57 4.74 -3.89 -4.27
N PHE A 58 4.72 -2.58 -4.10
CA PHE A 58 4.52 -1.64 -5.21
C PHE A 58 5.84 -1.19 -5.84
N ASN A 59 7.00 -1.51 -5.23
CA ASN A 59 8.29 -0.93 -5.58
C ASN A 59 8.23 0.61 -5.69
N ALA A 60 7.42 1.23 -4.82
CA ALA A 60 7.04 2.64 -4.87
C ALA A 60 7.78 3.42 -3.77
N GLN A 61 8.60 4.38 -4.18
CA GLN A 61 9.25 5.31 -3.27
C GLN A 61 8.48 6.62 -3.32
N LEU A 62 7.92 7.04 -2.19
CA LEU A 62 7.14 8.28 -2.09
C LEU A 62 8.02 9.40 -1.54
N GLY A 63 8.04 10.52 -2.25
CA GLY A 63 8.70 11.77 -1.89
C GLY A 63 7.83 12.72 -1.07
N LYS A 64 8.43 13.82 -0.60
CA LYS A 64 7.77 14.81 0.27
C LYS A 64 6.70 15.63 -0.43
N GLU A 65 6.64 15.61 -1.75
CA GLU A 65 5.62 16.24 -2.58
C GLU A 65 4.24 15.56 -2.44
N ASN A 66 4.20 14.28 -2.06
CA ASN A 66 2.96 13.49 -1.93
C ASN A 66 2.38 13.48 -0.51
N ARG A 67 2.40 14.62 0.18
CA ARG A 67 1.99 14.74 1.60
C ARG A 67 0.55 14.30 1.85
N GLU A 68 -0.34 14.53 0.90
CA GLU A 68 -1.77 14.25 1.04
C GLU A 68 -2.10 12.76 1.11
N VAL A 69 -1.23 11.91 0.56
CA VAL A 69 -1.35 10.45 0.53
C VAL A 69 -0.64 9.79 1.72
N ALA A 70 0.42 10.42 2.23
CA ALA A 70 1.36 9.84 3.20
C ALA A 70 1.51 10.64 4.50
N ASP A 71 0.62 11.58 4.81
CA ASP A 71 0.70 12.45 6.00
C ASP A 71 2.03 13.22 6.15
N GLY A 72 2.72 13.47 5.04
CA GLY A 72 4.07 14.06 5.05
C GLY A 72 5.17 13.20 5.71
N LEU A 73 4.87 11.95 6.08
CA LEU A 73 5.83 11.01 6.68
C LEU A 73 6.42 10.10 5.60
N THR A 74 7.25 10.70 4.73
CA THR A 74 8.01 9.98 3.70
C THR A 74 9.49 9.92 4.06
N VAL A 75 10.15 8.82 3.66
CA VAL A 75 11.60 8.65 3.85
C VAL A 75 12.38 9.28 2.70
N HIS A 76 11.77 9.39 1.52
CA HIS A 76 12.40 9.93 0.32
C HIS A 76 12.07 11.42 0.14
N GLU A 77 13.01 12.16 -0.45
CA GLU A 77 12.78 13.56 -0.84
C GLU A 77 11.87 13.65 -2.07
N GLU A 78 12.08 12.78 -3.06
CA GLU A 78 11.35 12.72 -4.33
C GLU A 78 10.77 11.32 -4.56
N SER A 79 9.61 11.25 -5.21
CA SER A 79 9.01 9.99 -5.62
C SER A 79 9.71 9.40 -6.83
N ASN A 80 9.82 8.08 -6.88
CA ASN A 80 10.10 7.39 -8.14
C ASN A 80 8.81 7.27 -8.97
N ASP A 81 8.92 6.87 -10.26
CA ASP A 81 7.78 6.70 -11.15
C ASP A 81 6.64 5.85 -10.54
N ASN A 82 6.98 4.79 -9.82
CA ASN A 82 6.00 3.93 -9.15
C ASN A 82 5.33 4.63 -7.97
N GLY A 83 6.06 5.47 -7.23
CA GLY A 83 5.57 6.34 -6.18
C GLY A 83 4.55 7.34 -6.70
N GLU A 84 4.83 7.98 -7.82
CA GLU A 84 3.87 8.88 -8.48
C GLU A 84 2.60 8.14 -8.90
N GLN A 85 2.73 6.95 -9.50
CA GLN A 85 1.56 6.15 -9.89
C GLN A 85 0.74 5.68 -8.69
N LEU A 86 1.40 5.28 -7.60
CA LEU A 86 0.72 4.92 -6.35
C LEU A 86 -0.03 6.13 -5.77
N CYS A 87 0.56 7.32 -5.82
CA CYS A 87 -0.08 8.55 -5.34
C CYS A 87 -1.27 8.95 -6.22
N ASN A 88 -1.12 8.89 -7.55
CA ASN A 88 -2.21 9.14 -8.49
C ASN A 88 -3.37 8.15 -8.29
N PHE A 89 -3.05 6.86 -8.09
CA PHE A 89 -4.03 5.84 -7.75
C PHE A 89 -4.73 6.15 -6.41
N ALA A 90 -3.97 6.50 -5.38
CA ALA A 90 -4.50 6.78 -4.05
C ALA A 90 -5.41 8.01 -4.06
N ALA A 91 -5.01 9.08 -4.77
CA ALA A 91 -5.81 10.28 -4.95
C ALA A 91 -7.12 9.99 -5.71
N ALA A 92 -7.05 9.19 -6.79
CA ALA A 92 -8.24 8.82 -7.57
C ALA A 92 -9.23 7.91 -6.82
N THR A 93 -8.76 7.18 -5.81
CA THR A 93 -9.57 6.18 -5.06
C THR A 93 -9.88 6.59 -3.62
N ASP A 94 -9.48 7.80 -3.19
CA ASP A 94 -9.57 8.29 -1.81
C ASP A 94 -8.92 7.33 -0.79
N MET A 95 -7.75 6.83 -1.16
CA MET A 95 -6.95 5.90 -0.37
C MET A 95 -5.79 6.63 0.30
N PHE A 96 -5.32 6.05 1.40
CA PHE A 96 -4.29 6.61 2.25
C PHE A 96 -3.29 5.54 2.66
N LYS A 97 -2.02 5.93 2.70
CA LYS A 97 -0.92 5.07 3.14
C LYS A 97 -1.02 4.85 4.66
N VAL A 98 -1.22 3.60 5.07
CA VAL A 98 -1.45 3.23 6.48
C VAL A 98 -0.16 3.25 7.28
N SER A 99 0.94 2.87 6.63
CA SER A 99 2.26 2.75 7.24
C SER A 99 2.79 4.09 7.78
N THR A 100 2.25 5.23 7.32
CA THR A 100 2.55 6.57 7.86
C THR A 100 1.77 6.90 9.12
N LYS A 101 0.57 6.33 9.32
CA LYS A 101 -0.23 6.49 10.53
C LYS A 101 0.52 5.98 11.78
N CYS A 102 1.27 4.90 11.62
CA CYS A 102 1.92 4.21 12.72
C CYS A 102 3.30 4.84 13.03
N LYS A 103 3.42 5.51 14.18
CA LYS A 103 4.67 6.16 14.63
C LYS A 103 5.69 5.12 15.13
N HIS A 104 6.28 4.38 14.20
CA HIS A 104 7.35 3.41 14.50
C HIS A 104 8.76 3.96 14.25
N LYS A 105 9.75 3.35 14.89
CA LYS A 105 11.17 3.54 14.53
C LYS A 105 11.40 3.09 13.08
N ASN A 106 12.28 3.77 12.35
CA ASN A 106 12.57 3.45 10.94
C ASN A 106 12.96 1.98 10.71
N ILE A 107 13.59 1.33 11.69
CA ILE A 107 13.94 -0.10 11.64
C ILE A 107 12.75 -1.06 11.50
N HIS A 108 11.52 -0.60 11.80
CA HIS A 108 10.27 -1.36 11.67
C HIS A 108 9.43 -0.93 10.45
N LYS A 109 9.89 0.08 9.71
CA LYS A 109 9.24 0.58 8.48
C LYS A 109 9.87 0.01 7.22
N VAL A 110 11.17 -0.25 7.28
CA VAL A 110 11.94 -0.85 6.19
C VAL A 110 11.46 -2.28 5.94
N THR A 111 11.14 -2.59 4.69
CA THR A 111 10.71 -3.93 4.29
C THR A 111 11.77 -4.67 3.47
N TRP A 112 12.74 -3.94 2.91
CA TRP A 112 13.86 -4.55 2.18
C TRP A 112 15.20 -3.87 2.48
N MET A 113 16.27 -4.66 2.57
CA MET A 113 17.64 -4.17 2.80
C MET A 113 18.52 -4.59 1.64
N GLN A 114 19.14 -3.62 0.96
CA GLN A 114 20.17 -3.91 -0.02
C GLN A 114 21.42 -4.46 0.69
N PRO A 115 22.04 -5.55 0.21
CA PRO A 115 23.26 -6.08 0.79
C PRO A 115 24.44 -5.09 0.83
N CYS A 116 24.43 -4.07 -0.04
CA CYS A 116 25.56 -3.15 -0.23
C CYS A 116 25.27 -1.69 0.16
N ARG A 117 24.04 -1.34 0.57
CA ARG A 117 23.65 0.05 0.87
C ARG A 117 23.34 0.16 2.37
N ASN A 118 23.94 1.14 3.05
CA ASN A 118 23.56 1.51 4.41
C ASN A 118 22.21 2.24 4.37
N GLY A 119 21.14 1.49 4.19
CA GLY A 119 19.78 2.01 4.08
C GLY A 119 18.87 0.93 3.51
N GLY A 120 17.71 0.78 4.11
CA GLY A 120 16.68 -0.11 3.59
C GLY A 120 15.58 0.66 2.88
N ASP A 121 15.00 0.01 1.87
CA ASP A 121 13.90 0.57 1.10
C ASP A 121 12.55 0.22 1.74
N TRP A 122 11.61 1.13 1.57
CA TRP A 122 10.23 1.00 1.98
C TRP A 122 9.39 0.74 0.73
N ILE A 123 9.22 -0.53 0.37
CA ILE A 123 8.61 -0.95 -0.91
C ILE A 123 7.29 -1.69 -0.75
N ASP A 124 7.08 -2.32 0.42
CA ASP A 124 5.81 -2.91 0.78
C ASP A 124 4.93 -1.85 1.45
N GLU A 125 3.74 -1.64 0.88
CA GLU A 125 2.81 -0.62 1.35
C GLU A 125 1.43 -1.19 1.59
N MET A 126 0.74 -0.54 2.52
CA MET A 126 -0.66 -0.78 2.80
C MET A 126 -1.45 0.50 2.57
N LEU A 127 -2.54 0.37 1.83
CA LEU A 127 -3.49 1.42 1.53
C LEU A 127 -4.86 1.06 2.12
N THR A 128 -5.52 2.02 2.75
CA THR A 128 -6.96 1.93 3.07
C THR A 128 -7.66 3.28 2.86
N ARG A 129 -9.00 3.31 2.84
CA ARG A 129 -9.75 4.56 2.79
C ARG A 129 -9.51 5.38 4.06
N LYS A 130 -9.41 6.71 3.95
CA LYS A 130 -9.19 7.60 5.11
C LYS A 130 -10.16 7.35 6.28
N LYS A 131 -11.44 7.10 5.98
CA LYS A 131 -12.47 6.77 7.00
C LYS A 131 -12.18 5.50 7.80
N ASN A 132 -11.49 4.52 7.21
CA ASN A 132 -11.18 3.23 7.81
C ASN A 132 -9.88 3.28 8.63
N LEU A 133 -9.10 4.37 8.50
CA LEU A 133 -7.88 4.52 9.27
C LEU A 133 -8.14 4.43 10.77
N LYS A 134 -9.30 4.88 11.25
CA LYS A 134 -9.66 4.82 12.69
C LYS A 134 -9.71 3.40 13.24
N SER A 135 -10.09 2.42 12.42
CA SER A 135 -10.13 1.00 12.79
C SER A 135 -8.75 0.33 12.82
N ILE A 136 -7.71 0.95 12.26
CA ILE A 136 -6.37 0.35 12.24
C ILE A 136 -5.60 0.77 13.49
N ASN A 137 -5.28 -0.19 14.35
CA ASN A 137 -4.54 0.08 15.58
C ASN A 137 -3.03 0.13 15.32
N ASP A 138 -2.51 -0.87 14.62
CA ASP A 138 -1.07 -1.00 14.38
C ASP A 138 -0.80 -1.72 13.06
N MET A 139 0.24 -1.28 12.36
CA MET A 139 0.80 -1.92 11.18
C MET A 139 2.31 -2.07 11.40
N ARG A 140 2.82 -3.30 11.29
CA ARG A 140 4.24 -3.59 11.42
C ARG A 140 4.73 -4.47 10.29
N SER A 141 5.87 -4.10 9.74
CA SER A 141 6.65 -4.93 8.84
C SER A 141 7.60 -5.81 9.66
N TYR A 142 7.59 -7.11 9.38
CA TYR A 142 8.54 -8.05 9.96
C TYR A 142 9.51 -8.51 8.88
N ARG A 143 10.76 -8.83 9.27
CA ARG A 143 11.77 -9.30 8.31
C ARG A 143 11.33 -10.66 7.76
N GLY A 144 11.08 -10.71 6.45
CA GLY A 144 10.47 -11.86 5.76
C GLY A 144 9.24 -11.42 4.95
N PRO A 145 8.54 -12.34 4.27
CA PRO A 145 7.40 -12.01 3.40
C PRO A 145 6.09 -11.70 4.17
N ASN A 146 6.18 -11.15 5.40
CA ASN A 146 5.05 -11.07 6.32
C ASN A 146 4.77 -9.63 6.80
N PHE A 147 3.52 -9.20 6.65
CA PHE A 147 2.95 -8.03 7.31
C PHE A 147 1.93 -8.49 8.36
N ILE A 148 1.89 -7.80 9.51
CA ILE A 148 0.82 -7.98 10.49
C ILE A 148 0.05 -6.67 10.61
N VAL A 149 -1.27 -6.77 10.41
CA VAL A 149 -2.21 -5.67 10.56
C VAL A 149 -3.14 -6.00 11.73
N ILE A 150 -3.20 -5.10 12.71
CA ILE A 150 -4.13 -5.19 13.83
C ILE A 150 -5.22 -4.13 13.62
N ALA A 151 -6.47 -4.57 13.50
CA ALA A 151 -7.62 -3.70 13.29
C ALA A 151 -8.78 -4.09 14.22
N GLU A 152 -9.57 -3.08 14.62
CA GLU A 152 -10.80 -3.16 15.43
C GLU A 152 -12.06 -2.91 14.60
#